data_AF-A0A8S3SG12-F1
#
_entry.id   AF-A0A8S3SG12-F1
#
_cell.length_a   1.000
_cell.length_b   1.000
_cell.length_c   1.000
_cell.angle_alpha   90.00
_cell.angle_beta   90.00
_cell.angle_gamma   90.00
#
_symmetry.space_group_name_H-M   'P 1'
#
loop_
_entity.id
_entity.type
_entity.pdbx_description
1 polymer ?
#
loop_
_entity_poly.entity_id
_entity_poly.type
_entity_poly.pdbx_seq_one_letter_code
_entity_poly.pdbx_strand_id
1 'polypeptide(L)'
;MRNHLAEEVLNEDMLQLMKSYQNSLINGDVLNSAIDLLQQTSKLITVFRDPRPVTDIHDARLNILNNALDWFNNWRNEIKQIKKTPKELEWMLPSIKCLDDVESMIVVFTRVCRIHITEFKGRGVYPSRFNSDLAENIFCQQRGLYNGNSTNPNYHVYCNTMNSVILGQTTKSRARKSNAGLPTTDPYSFHVDVPLSKKKKTLCRI
;
A
#
# COMPACT_ATOMS: atom_id res chain seq x y z
N MET A 1 -0.12 -5.41 -14.03
CA MET A 1 0.38 -4.02 -14.10
C MET A 1 1.76 -4.02 -13.44
N ARG A 2 2.76 -3.26 -13.93
CA ARG A 2 4.13 -3.29 -13.40
C ARG A 2 4.32 -2.17 -12.37
N ASN A 3 3.91 -2.41 -11.12
CA ASN A 3 4.06 -1.42 -10.04
C ASN A 3 5.53 -1.27 -9.60
N HIS A 4 6.36 -2.29 -9.86
CA HIS A 4 7.80 -2.31 -9.53
C HIS A 4 8.56 -1.13 -10.13
N LEU A 5 8.32 -0.81 -11.41
CA LEU A 5 9.01 0.30 -12.08
C LEU A 5 8.64 1.66 -11.46
N ALA A 6 7.37 1.84 -11.11
CA ALA A 6 6.94 3.07 -10.46
C ALA A 6 7.58 3.21 -9.07
N GLU A 7 7.71 2.11 -8.33
CA GLU A 7 8.39 2.10 -7.05
C GLU A 7 9.89 2.40 -7.18
N GLU A 8 10.59 1.77 -8.14
CA GLU A 8 12.01 2.03 -8.43
C GLU A 8 12.29 3.49 -8.83
N VAL A 9 11.33 4.16 -9.49
CA VAL A 9 11.49 5.56 -9.90
C VAL A 9 11.15 6.54 -8.78
N LEU A 10 10.41 6.11 -7.76
CA LEU A 10 9.94 6.98 -6.68
C LEU A 10 10.61 6.72 -5.32
N ASN A 11 11.54 5.76 -5.26
CA ASN A 11 12.22 5.32 -4.04
C ASN A 11 13.43 6.18 -3.65
N GLU A 12 14.08 5.79 -2.57
CA GLU A 12 15.26 6.47 -2.03
C GLU A 12 16.48 6.36 -2.96
N ASP A 13 16.65 5.26 -3.68
CA ASP A 13 17.78 5.10 -4.60
C ASP A 13 17.71 6.11 -5.76
N MET A 14 16.52 6.28 -6.35
CA MET A 14 16.29 7.29 -7.38
C MET A 14 16.49 8.70 -6.82
N LEU A 15 16.10 8.95 -5.56
CA LEU A 15 16.34 10.23 -4.91
C LEU A 15 17.83 10.54 -4.82
N GLN A 16 18.65 9.57 -4.40
CA GLN A 16 20.10 9.74 -4.32
C GLN A 16 20.73 9.93 -5.71
N LEU A 17 20.22 9.22 -6.72
CA LEU A 17 20.66 9.38 -8.10
C LEU A 17 20.34 10.79 -8.63
N MET A 18 19.13 11.30 -8.39
CA MET A 18 18.69 12.63 -8.80
C MET A 18 19.49 13.74 -8.12
N LYS A 19 19.79 13.60 -6.82
CA LYS A 19 20.67 14.52 -6.08
C LYS A 19 22.09 14.50 -6.63
N SER A 20 22.62 13.32 -6.94
CA SER A 20 23.96 13.18 -7.53
C SER A 20 24.02 13.80 -8.92
N TYR A 21 22.98 13.60 -9.74
CA TYR A 21 22.85 14.21 -11.05
C TYR A 21 22.77 15.73 -10.96
N GLN A 22 21.95 16.26 -10.04
CA GLN A 22 21.86 17.69 -9.77
C GLN A 22 23.24 18.31 -9.47
N ASN A 23 24.03 17.68 -8.61
CA ASN A 23 25.37 18.16 -8.24
C ASN A 23 26.37 18.15 -9.40
N SER A 24 26.12 17.35 -10.44
CA SER A 24 26.97 17.30 -11.64
C SER A 24 26.67 18.39 -12.66
N LEU A 25 25.56 19.11 -12.50
CA LEU A 25 25.10 20.14 -13.45
C LEU A 25 25.53 21.55 -13.02
N ILE A 26 25.82 22.40 -13.99
CA ILE A 26 26.13 23.82 -13.77
C ILE A 26 24.90 24.58 -13.21
N ASN A 27 23.69 24.22 -13.66
CA ASN A 27 22.42 24.81 -13.23
C ASN A 27 21.49 23.73 -12.65
N GLY A 28 21.96 23.01 -11.64
CA GLY A 28 21.21 21.91 -11.01
C GLY A 28 19.92 22.31 -10.30
N ASP A 29 19.75 23.59 -9.96
CA ASP A 29 18.58 24.09 -9.20
C ASP A 29 17.24 23.89 -9.90
N VAL A 30 17.25 23.73 -11.23
CA VAL A 30 16.05 23.41 -12.02
C VAL A 30 15.40 22.09 -11.56
N LEU A 31 16.17 21.20 -10.92
CA LEU A 31 15.68 19.91 -10.44
C LEU A 31 15.10 19.94 -9.02
N ASN A 32 15.18 21.06 -8.29
CA ASN A 32 14.78 21.15 -6.88
C ASN A 32 13.34 20.67 -6.66
N SER A 33 12.38 21.16 -7.46
CA SER A 33 10.97 20.75 -7.30
C SER A 33 10.72 19.27 -7.56
N ALA A 34 11.46 18.67 -8.51
CA ALA A 34 11.37 17.24 -8.77
C ALA A 34 11.97 16.41 -7.62
N ILE A 35 13.10 16.87 -7.07
CA ILE A 35 13.75 16.27 -5.91
C ILE A 35 12.86 16.38 -4.67
N ASP A 36 12.18 17.51 -4.46
CA ASP A 36 11.25 17.70 -3.34
C ASP A 36 10.07 16.73 -3.39
N LEU A 37 9.47 16.55 -4.56
CA LEU A 37 8.41 15.55 -4.75
C LEU A 37 8.95 14.14 -4.45
N LEU A 38 10.10 13.80 -5.04
CA LEU A 38 10.73 12.49 -4.88
C LEU A 38 11.12 12.21 -3.41
N GLN A 39 11.52 13.24 -2.68
CA GLN A 39 11.83 13.19 -1.25
C GLN A 39 10.59 12.83 -0.41
N GLN A 40 9.39 13.23 -0.81
CA GLN A 40 8.16 12.83 -0.11
C GLN A 40 7.70 11.44 -0.54
N THR A 41 7.76 11.10 -1.82
CA THR A 41 7.34 9.77 -2.30
C THR A 41 8.27 8.67 -1.76
N SER A 42 9.57 8.93 -1.65
CA SER A 42 10.52 7.96 -1.09
C SER A 42 10.21 7.64 0.37
N LYS A 43 9.82 8.65 1.15
CA LYS A 43 9.35 8.49 2.53
C LYS A 43 8.08 7.65 2.62
N LEU A 44 7.10 7.92 1.75
CA LEU A 44 5.86 7.13 1.70
C LEU A 44 6.17 5.66 1.42
N ILE A 45 6.97 5.38 0.39
CA ILE A 45 7.39 4.01 0.03
C ILE A 45 8.11 3.35 1.20
N THR A 46 9.06 4.04 1.82
CA THR A 46 9.83 3.53 2.96
C THR A 46 8.91 3.14 4.12
N VAL A 47 7.92 3.98 4.45
CA VAL A 47 6.98 3.68 5.54
C VAL A 47 6.08 2.51 5.16
N PHE A 48 5.42 2.55 4.00
CA PHE A 48 4.43 1.55 3.60
C PHE A 48 5.04 0.23 3.15
N ARG A 49 6.35 0.14 2.88
CA ARG A 49 7.05 -1.13 2.65
C ARG A 49 7.69 -1.69 3.91
N ASP A 50 7.68 -0.98 5.04
CA ASP A 50 8.29 -1.47 6.28
C ASP A 50 7.56 -2.74 6.77
N PRO A 51 8.27 -3.88 6.91
CA PRO A 51 7.70 -5.12 7.41
C PRO A 51 7.49 -5.12 8.93
N ARG A 52 8.00 -4.11 9.66
CA ARG A 52 7.92 -4.04 11.12
C ARG A 52 6.61 -3.38 11.56
N PRO A 53 5.95 -3.88 12.61
CA PRO A 53 4.73 -3.28 13.11
C PRO A 53 4.98 -1.90 13.73
N VAL A 54 3.99 -1.01 13.62
CA VAL A 54 3.86 0.22 14.42
C VAL A 54 3.15 -0.17 15.71
N THR A 55 3.84 -0.03 16.83
CA THR A 55 3.35 -0.42 18.17
C THR A 55 3.15 0.76 19.12
N ASP A 56 3.62 1.95 18.74
CA ASP A 56 3.54 3.17 19.53
C ASP A 56 2.86 4.29 18.71
N ILE A 57 2.03 5.09 19.36
CA ILE A 57 1.42 6.29 18.77
C ILE A 57 2.46 7.39 18.49
N HIS A 58 3.63 7.32 19.13
CA HIS A 58 4.77 8.21 18.93
C HIS A 58 5.82 7.65 17.96
N ASP A 59 5.49 6.58 17.22
CA ASP A 59 6.38 6.02 16.22
C ASP A 59 6.78 7.07 15.18
N ALA A 60 8.09 7.19 14.93
CA ALA A 60 8.66 8.18 14.03
C ALA A 60 8.06 8.10 12.61
N ARG A 61 7.63 6.91 12.17
CA ARG A 61 6.98 6.71 10.87
C ARG A 61 5.66 7.47 10.77
N LEU A 62 4.90 7.59 11.86
CA LEU A 62 3.67 8.38 11.86
C LEU A 62 3.96 9.88 11.70
N ASN A 63 5.05 10.36 12.27
CA ASN A 63 5.49 11.74 12.08
C ASN A 63 5.97 12.00 10.64
N ILE A 64 6.70 11.05 10.06
CA ILE A 64 7.10 11.10 8.64
C ILE A 64 5.87 11.25 7.74
N LEU A 65 4.82 10.46 7.99
CA LEU A 65 3.58 10.52 7.24
C LEU A 65 2.85 11.86 7.39
N ASN A 66 2.75 12.41 8.61
CA ASN A 66 2.13 13.72 8.82
C ASN A 66 2.88 14.84 8.09
N ASN A 67 4.21 14.83 8.14
CA ASN A 67 5.03 15.81 7.42
C ASN A 67 4.85 15.70 5.89
N ALA A 68 4.73 14.48 5.37
CA ALA A 68 4.44 14.26 3.95
C ALA A 68 3.05 14.76 3.57
N LEU A 69 2.04 14.50 4.41
CA LEU A 69 0.67 15.00 4.22
C LEU A 69 0.63 16.53 4.18
N ASP A 70 1.30 17.19 5.12
CA ASP A 70 1.38 18.66 5.16
C ASP A 70 2.03 19.20 3.90
N TRP A 71 3.08 18.54 3.40
CA TRP A 71 3.72 18.91 2.14
C TRP A 71 2.77 18.80 0.93
N PHE A 72 2.04 17.69 0.79
CA PHE A 72 1.06 17.53 -0.32
C PHE A 72 -0.06 18.55 -0.25
N ASN A 73 -0.56 18.85 0.96
CA ASN A 73 -1.58 19.87 1.18
C ASN A 73 -1.07 21.27 0.80
N ASN A 74 0.16 21.61 1.21
CA ASN A 74 0.78 22.89 0.88
C ASN A 74 1.01 23.02 -0.63
N TRP A 75 1.56 22.00 -1.28
CA TRP A 75 1.76 21.97 -2.73
C TRP A 75 0.44 22.18 -3.48
N ARG A 76 -0.62 21.47 -3.08
CA ARG A 76 -1.96 21.63 -3.65
C ARG A 76 -2.50 23.06 -3.46
N ASN A 77 -2.26 23.68 -2.32
CA ASN A 77 -2.70 25.05 -2.01
C ASN A 77 -1.91 26.10 -2.79
N GLU A 78 -0.60 25.93 -2.94
CA GLU A 78 0.26 26.80 -3.75
C GLU A 78 -0.21 26.83 -5.20
N ILE A 79 -0.46 25.67 -5.81
CA ILE A 79 -0.96 25.60 -7.19
C ILE A 79 -2.32 26.29 -7.34
N LYS A 80 -3.23 26.14 -6.36
CA LYS A 80 -4.54 26.84 -6.38
C LYS A 80 -4.41 28.36 -6.35
N GLN A 81 -3.32 28.92 -5.82
CA GLN A 81 -3.07 30.35 -5.75
C GLN A 81 -2.44 30.92 -7.03
N ILE A 82 -1.93 30.06 -7.93
CA ILE A 82 -1.34 30.49 -9.19
C ILE A 82 -2.44 31.02 -10.12
N LYS A 83 -2.26 32.25 -10.60
CA LYS A 83 -3.14 32.88 -11.61
C LYS A 83 -2.86 32.30 -13.00
N LYS A 84 -3.34 31.08 -13.25
CA LYS A 84 -3.31 30.40 -14.55
C LYS A 84 -4.68 29.88 -14.92
N THR A 85 -4.85 29.47 -16.17
CA THR A 85 -6.11 28.85 -16.61
C THR A 85 -6.32 27.49 -15.90
N PRO A 86 -7.56 27.06 -15.66
CA PRO A 86 -7.83 25.76 -15.02
C PRO A 86 -7.14 24.60 -15.73
N LYS A 87 -7.07 24.66 -17.06
CA LYS A 87 -6.39 23.65 -17.88
C LYS A 87 -4.90 23.59 -17.58
N GLU A 88 -4.21 24.72 -17.45
CA GLU A 88 -2.78 24.74 -17.13
C GLU A 88 -2.50 24.24 -15.72
N LEU A 89 -3.37 24.55 -14.76
CA LEU A 89 -3.24 24.08 -13.37
C LEU A 89 -3.38 22.56 -13.27
N GLU A 90 -4.21 21.94 -14.12
CA GLU A 90 -4.41 20.49 -14.16
C GLU A 90 -3.12 19.72 -14.51
N TRP A 91 -2.22 20.31 -15.30
CA TRP A 91 -0.92 19.69 -15.65
C TRP A 91 0.15 19.86 -14.56
N MET A 92 -0.09 20.71 -13.55
CA MET A 92 0.88 21.00 -12.49
C MET A 92 0.75 20.07 -11.28
N LEU A 93 -0.32 19.27 -11.22
CA LEU A 93 -0.59 18.33 -10.15
C LEU A 93 -0.91 16.95 -10.72
N PRO A 94 -0.69 15.86 -9.96
CA PRO A 94 -1.35 14.60 -10.21
C PRO A 94 -2.86 14.80 -10.24
N SER A 95 -3.58 13.86 -10.88
CA SER A 95 -5.04 13.91 -10.89
C SER A 95 -5.59 14.07 -9.47
N ILE A 96 -6.67 14.85 -9.31
CA ILE A 96 -7.29 15.11 -8.01
C ILE A 96 -7.59 13.79 -7.28
N LYS A 97 -8.04 12.77 -8.00
CA LYS A 97 -8.29 11.43 -7.46
C LYS A 97 -7.03 10.82 -6.84
N CYS A 98 -5.90 10.89 -7.54
CA CYS A 98 -4.63 10.38 -7.03
C CYS A 98 -4.17 11.13 -5.77
N LEU A 99 -4.33 12.45 -5.72
CA LEU A 99 -4.00 13.23 -4.52
C LEU A 99 -4.93 12.90 -3.36
N ASP A 100 -6.24 12.83 -3.59
CA ASP A 100 -7.22 12.45 -2.57
C ASP A 100 -6.95 11.00 -2.06
N ASP A 101 -6.51 10.09 -2.93
CA ASP A 101 -6.09 8.73 -2.56
C ASP A 101 -4.83 8.75 -1.67
N VAL A 102 -3.83 9.58 -1.99
CA VAL A 102 -2.61 9.74 -1.17
C VAL A 102 -2.95 10.33 0.20
N GLU A 103 -3.73 11.41 0.23
CA GLU A 103 -4.18 12.07 1.46
C GLU A 103 -4.97 11.09 2.34
N SER A 104 -5.97 10.41 1.76
CA SER A 104 -6.80 9.46 2.48
C SER A 104 -6.01 8.25 2.99
N MET A 105 -5.07 7.72 2.20
CA MET A 105 -4.17 6.63 2.64
C MET A 105 -3.40 7.03 3.90
N ILE A 106 -2.79 8.21 3.92
CA ILE A 106 -1.99 8.70 5.06
C ILE A 106 -2.88 8.91 6.29
N VAL A 107 -4.01 9.59 6.13
CA VAL A 107 -4.93 9.92 7.22
C VAL A 107 -5.52 8.65 7.82
N VAL A 108 -6.01 7.73 6.98
CA VAL A 108 -6.64 6.48 7.43
C VAL A 108 -5.63 5.60 8.13
N PHE A 109 -4.43 5.41 7.57
CA PHE A 109 -3.40 4.58 8.20
C PHE A 109 -3.02 5.12 9.59
N THR A 110 -2.81 6.43 9.71
CA THR A 110 -2.48 7.08 10.99
C THR A 110 -3.61 6.92 12.00
N ARG A 111 -4.86 7.05 11.55
CA ARG A 111 -6.04 6.88 12.42
C ARG A 111 -6.21 5.42 12.87
N VAL A 112 -5.99 4.46 11.96
CA VAL A 112 -6.01 3.03 12.26
C VAL A 112 -4.94 2.69 13.29
N CYS A 113 -3.71 3.18 13.14
CA CYS A 113 -2.65 2.98 14.13
C CYS A 113 -3.08 3.50 15.52
N ARG A 114 -3.60 4.72 15.59
CA ARG A 114 -4.08 5.31 16.86
C ARG A 114 -5.15 4.44 17.52
N ILE A 115 -6.22 4.11 16.79
CA ILE A 115 -7.32 3.30 17.33
C ILE A 115 -6.80 1.92 17.75
N HIS A 116 -6.05 1.25 16.87
CA HIS A 116 -5.60 -0.11 17.10
C HIS A 116 -4.65 -0.23 18.30
N ILE A 117 -3.68 0.67 18.43
CA ILE A 117 -2.74 0.67 19.55
C ILE A 117 -3.45 0.99 20.87
N THR A 118 -4.46 1.87 20.84
CA THR A 118 -5.23 2.20 22.06
C THR A 118 -6.16 1.09 22.50
N GLU A 119 -6.83 0.41 21.57
CA GLU A 119 -7.82 -0.64 21.87
C GLU A 119 -7.19 -2.01 22.09
N PHE A 120 -6.12 -2.34 21.37
CA PHE A 120 -5.48 -3.66 21.36
C PHE A 120 -4.03 -3.57 21.87
N LYS A 121 -3.88 -3.35 23.18
CA LYS A 121 -2.55 -3.25 23.82
C LYS A 121 -1.65 -4.45 23.51
N GLY A 122 -0.40 -4.19 23.15
CA GLY A 122 0.58 -5.21 22.80
C GLY A 122 0.46 -5.76 21.38
N ARG A 123 -0.46 -5.23 20.56
CA ARG A 123 -0.54 -5.49 19.12
C ARG A 123 -0.07 -4.27 18.34
N GLY A 124 0.36 -4.49 17.10
CA GLY A 124 0.82 -3.42 16.22
C GLY A 124 0.29 -3.58 14.81
N VAL A 125 0.28 -2.47 14.09
CA VAL A 125 -0.23 -2.39 12.71
C VAL A 125 0.95 -2.46 11.75
N TYR A 126 0.89 -3.34 10.76
CA TYR A 126 1.96 -3.53 9.79
C TYR A 126 1.72 -2.65 8.56
N PRO A 127 2.55 -1.61 8.29
CA PRO A 127 2.37 -0.75 7.12
C PRO A 127 2.38 -1.53 5.80
N SER A 128 3.31 -2.47 5.65
CA SER A 128 3.44 -3.38 4.49
C SER A 128 2.22 -4.27 4.20
N ARG A 129 1.29 -4.39 5.14
CA ARG A 129 0.03 -5.13 4.96
C ARG A 129 -1.15 -4.23 4.64
N PHE A 130 -0.93 -2.92 4.62
CA PHE A 130 -1.96 -1.91 4.34
C PHE A 130 -2.09 -1.67 2.83
N ASN A 131 -2.30 -2.75 2.06
CA ASN A 131 -2.44 -2.74 0.61
C ASN A 131 -3.29 -3.94 0.14
N SER A 132 -3.56 -4.00 -1.17
CA SER A 132 -4.30 -5.10 -1.82
C SER A 132 -3.42 -6.21 -2.38
N ASP A 133 -2.09 -6.18 -2.16
CA ASP A 133 -1.14 -7.13 -2.78
C ASP A 133 -1.50 -8.59 -2.44
N LEU A 134 -2.00 -8.85 -1.22
CA LEU A 134 -2.44 -10.18 -0.82
C LEU A 134 -3.64 -10.68 -1.66
N ALA A 135 -4.61 -9.80 -1.93
CA ALA A 135 -5.77 -10.14 -2.74
C ALA A 135 -5.35 -10.37 -4.21
N GLU A 136 -4.46 -9.53 -4.73
CA GLU A 136 -3.90 -9.69 -6.08
C GLU A 136 -3.13 -11.01 -6.23
N ASN A 137 -2.37 -11.40 -5.20
CA ASN A 137 -1.70 -12.70 -5.17
C ASN A 137 -2.68 -13.88 -5.23
N ILE A 138 -3.85 -13.77 -4.58
CA ILE A 138 -4.92 -14.78 -4.70
C ILE A 138 -5.45 -14.85 -6.13
N PHE A 139 -5.69 -13.70 -6.79
CA PHE A 139 -6.09 -13.69 -8.20
C PHE A 139 -5.03 -14.29 -9.12
N CYS A 140 -3.75 -14.03 -8.86
CA CYS A 140 -2.63 -14.63 -9.58
C CYS A 140 -2.58 -16.15 -9.41
N GLN A 141 -2.79 -16.67 -8.19
CA GLN A 141 -2.87 -18.12 -7.94
C GLN A 141 -4.08 -18.74 -8.66
N GLN A 142 -5.24 -18.09 -8.58
CA GLN A 142 -6.46 -18.52 -9.25
C GLN A 142 -6.25 -18.65 -10.77
N ARG A 143 -5.60 -17.67 -11.40
CA ARG A 143 -5.34 -17.68 -12.85
C ARG A 143 -4.20 -18.61 -13.25
N GLY A 144 -3.03 -18.46 -12.61
CA GLY A 144 -1.80 -19.12 -13.03
C GLY A 144 -1.66 -20.56 -12.55
N LEU A 145 -1.96 -20.83 -11.27
CA LEU A 145 -1.67 -22.14 -10.66
C LEU A 145 -2.71 -23.20 -11.05
N TYR A 146 -3.98 -22.81 -11.16
CA TYR A 146 -5.10 -23.74 -11.29
C TYR A 146 -5.82 -23.69 -12.65
N ASN A 147 -5.66 -22.61 -13.41
CA ASN A 147 -6.26 -22.48 -14.75
C ASN A 147 -5.25 -22.47 -15.90
N GLY A 148 -3.94 -22.42 -15.59
CA GLY A 148 -2.87 -22.50 -16.59
C GLY A 148 -3.05 -21.50 -17.73
N ASN A 149 -3.26 -22.01 -18.94
CA ASN A 149 -3.43 -21.18 -20.15
C ASN A 149 -4.83 -20.56 -20.29
N SER A 150 -5.79 -20.95 -19.45
CA SER A 150 -7.14 -20.37 -19.40
C SER A 150 -7.17 -19.18 -18.44
N THR A 151 -6.45 -18.11 -18.80
CA THR A 151 -6.22 -16.94 -17.93
C THR A 151 -7.46 -16.09 -17.64
N ASN A 152 -8.57 -16.34 -18.36
CA ASN A 152 -9.86 -15.65 -18.18
C ASN A 152 -10.99 -16.69 -18.02
N PRO A 153 -11.11 -17.31 -16.83
CA PRO A 153 -12.12 -18.33 -16.58
C PRO A 153 -13.53 -17.71 -16.51
N ASN A 154 -14.55 -18.49 -16.88
CA ASN A 154 -15.94 -18.13 -16.61
C ASN A 154 -16.26 -18.27 -15.12
N TYR A 155 -17.44 -17.78 -14.70
CA TYR A 155 -17.85 -17.76 -13.30
C TYR A 155 -17.79 -19.15 -12.62
N HIS A 156 -18.29 -20.19 -13.30
CA HIS A 156 -18.31 -21.55 -12.73
C HIS A 156 -16.89 -22.09 -12.50
N VAL A 157 -16.00 -21.88 -13.47
CA VAL A 157 -14.58 -22.27 -13.34
C VAL A 157 -13.92 -21.48 -12.21
N TYR A 158 -14.16 -20.16 -12.13
CA TYR A 158 -13.65 -19.33 -11.04
C TYR A 158 -14.05 -19.84 -9.66
N CYS A 159 -15.35 -20.14 -9.44
CA CYS A 159 -15.84 -20.66 -8.17
C CYS A 159 -15.17 -21.99 -7.77
N ASN A 160 -15.07 -22.93 -8.72
CA ASN A 160 -14.45 -24.23 -8.47
C ASN A 160 -12.95 -24.10 -8.18
N THR A 161 -12.25 -23.23 -8.91
CA THR A 161 -10.85 -22.94 -8.66
C THR A 161 -10.64 -22.29 -7.29
N MET A 162 -11.50 -21.36 -6.88
CA MET A 162 -11.37 -20.69 -5.59
C MET A 162 -11.46 -21.68 -4.43
N ASN A 163 -12.34 -22.68 -4.51
CA ASN A 163 -12.38 -23.77 -3.53
C ASN A 163 -11.04 -24.52 -3.46
N SER A 164 -10.38 -24.71 -4.61
CA SER A 164 -9.05 -25.34 -4.67
C SER A 164 -7.96 -24.46 -4.06
N VAL A 165 -8.04 -23.14 -4.23
CA VAL A 165 -7.13 -22.19 -3.54
C VAL A 165 -7.35 -22.25 -2.03
N ILE A 166 -8.59 -22.21 -1.56
CA ILE A 166 -8.95 -22.24 -0.13
C ILE A 166 -8.51 -23.55 0.53
N LEU A 167 -8.77 -24.68 -0.12
CA LEU A 167 -8.43 -26.02 0.41
C LEU A 167 -6.95 -26.37 0.22
N GLY A 168 -6.30 -25.82 -0.82
CA GLY A 168 -4.92 -26.11 -1.19
C GLY A 168 -3.88 -25.16 -0.58
N GLN A 169 -4.29 -23.99 -0.07
CA GLN A 169 -3.39 -23.12 0.68
C GLN A 169 -3.10 -23.72 2.06
N THR A 170 -1.89 -24.24 2.24
CA THR A 170 -1.35 -24.42 3.58
C THR A 170 -1.15 -23.04 4.21
N THR A 171 -1.52 -22.86 5.48
CA THR A 171 -1.36 -21.61 6.27
C THR A 171 0.07 -21.04 6.29
N LYS A 172 1.04 -21.83 5.83
CA LYS A 172 2.38 -21.42 5.44
C LYS A 172 2.57 -21.77 3.96
N SER A 173 2.67 -20.79 3.06
CA SER A 173 3.05 -21.11 1.69
C SER A 173 4.53 -21.53 1.69
N ARG A 174 4.85 -22.74 1.24
CA ARG A 174 6.26 -23.15 1.05
C ARG A 174 6.85 -22.20 0.00
N ALA A 175 7.95 -21.53 0.35
CA ALA A 175 8.61 -20.40 -0.32
C ALA A 175 9.11 -20.64 -1.78
N ARG A 176 8.44 -21.48 -2.58
CA ARG A 176 8.90 -21.89 -3.92
C ARG A 176 7.83 -21.87 -5.02
N LYS A 177 6.60 -21.43 -4.76
CA LYS A 177 5.52 -21.46 -5.77
C LYS A 177 4.86 -20.10 -6.06
N SER A 178 5.43 -19.01 -5.56
CA SER A 178 5.07 -17.65 -5.98
C SER A 178 6.18 -17.11 -6.87
N ASN A 179 5.81 -16.54 -8.02
CA ASN A 179 6.74 -15.86 -8.92
C ASN A 179 7.30 -14.54 -8.33
N ALA A 180 6.96 -14.22 -7.08
CA ALA A 180 7.36 -12.99 -6.39
C ALA A 180 8.51 -13.17 -5.39
N GLY A 181 9.16 -14.34 -5.32
CA GLY A 181 10.53 -14.50 -4.78
C GLY A 181 10.83 -14.06 -3.34
N LEU A 182 9.85 -13.69 -2.52
CA LEU A 182 10.08 -13.07 -1.21
C LEU A 182 9.57 -13.94 -0.04
N PRO A 183 10.20 -13.82 1.15
CA PRO A 183 9.78 -14.54 2.35
C PRO A 183 8.35 -14.14 2.73
N THR A 184 7.56 -15.16 3.02
CA THR A 184 6.11 -15.07 3.20
C THR A 184 5.74 -14.42 4.52
N THR A 185 4.79 -13.49 4.46
CA THR A 185 4.22 -12.77 5.59
C THR A 185 3.37 -13.70 6.46
N ASP A 186 3.66 -13.80 7.77
CA ASP A 186 2.85 -14.61 8.69
C ASP A 186 1.40 -14.08 8.77
N PRO A 187 0.38 -14.96 8.81
CA PRO A 187 -1.01 -14.55 8.91
C PRO A 187 -1.23 -13.64 10.13
N TYR A 188 -2.13 -12.68 9.98
CA TYR A 188 -2.48 -11.77 11.07
C TYR A 188 -3.01 -12.57 12.25
N SER A 189 -2.24 -12.68 13.33
CA SER A 189 -2.64 -13.42 14.51
C SER A 189 -3.65 -12.58 15.30
N PHE A 190 -4.93 -12.87 15.17
CA PHE A 190 -5.93 -12.39 16.10
C PHE A 190 -6.33 -13.56 17.00
N HIS A 191 -6.11 -13.39 18.31
CA HIS A 191 -6.67 -14.29 19.30
C HIS A 191 -8.08 -13.79 19.60
N VAL A 192 -9.07 -14.66 19.49
CA VAL A 192 -10.42 -14.35 19.94
C VAL A 192 -10.74 -15.34 21.04
N ASP A 193 -10.90 -14.84 22.27
CA ASP A 193 -11.28 -15.66 23.43
C ASP A 193 -12.67 -16.29 23.25
N VAL A 194 -13.47 -15.74 22.34
CA VAL A 194 -14.87 -16.13 22.10
C VAL A 194 -15.16 -16.11 20.60
N PRO A 195 -15.91 -17.07 20.05
CA PRO A 195 -16.28 -17.07 18.63
C PRO A 195 -16.92 -15.73 18.20
N LEU A 196 -16.40 -15.13 17.12
CA LEU A 196 -16.90 -13.87 16.54
C LEU A 196 -18.38 -13.94 16.11
N SER A 197 -18.92 -15.16 15.91
CA SER A 197 -20.36 -15.39 15.82
C SER A 197 -20.80 -16.32 16.94
N LYS A 198 -21.69 -15.83 17.81
CA LYS A 198 -22.57 -16.72 18.57
C LYS A 198 -23.47 -17.37 17.52
N LYS A 199 -23.32 -18.67 17.26
CA LYS A 199 -24.27 -19.44 16.44
C LYS A 199 -25.68 -19.12 16.94
N LYS A 200 -26.45 -18.32 16.19
CA LYS A 200 -27.90 -18.30 16.36
C LYS A 200 -28.35 -19.70 15.95
N LYS A 201 -28.93 -20.46 16.89
CA LYS A 201 -29.62 -21.71 16.57
C LYS A 201 -30.72 -21.37 15.57
N THR A 202 -30.49 -21.61 14.29
CA THR A 202 -31.57 -21.74 13.32
C THR A 202 -32.33 -22.99 13.70
N LEU A 203 -33.44 -22.82 14.42
CA LEU A 203 -34.47 -23.84 14.55
C LEU A 203 -35.13 -23.97 13.18
N CYS A 204 -34.70 -24.94 12.37
CA CYS A 204 -35.56 -25.46 11.32
C CYS A 204 -36.73 -26.16 12.02
N ARG A 205 -37.90 -25.52 12.02
CA ARG A 205 -39.17 -26.22 12.24
C ARG A 205 -39.45 -26.99 10.95
N ILE A 206 -39.46 -28.32 11.05
CA ILE A 206 -40.09 -29.22 10.09
C ILE A 206 -41.59 -29.14 10.33
#